data_AF-A0A9P6AFC1-F1
#
_entry.id   AF-A0A9P6AFC1-F1
#
_cell.length_a   1.000
_cell.length_b   1.000
_cell.length_c   1.000
_cell.angle_alpha   90.00
_cell.angle_beta   90.00
_cell.angle_gamma   90.00
#
_symmetry.space_group_name_H-M   'P 1'
#
loop_
_entity.id
_entity.type
_entity.pdbx_description
1 polymer ?
#
loop_
_entity_poly.entity_id
_entity_poly.type
_entity_poly.pdbx_seq_one_letter_code
_entity_poly.pdbx_strand_id
1 'polypeptide(L)'
;QLNLRVLRTQLVAKLRARKFELSSLDRAHANRKLDHNTRAHVDAAVKSRTPAIQSNLKRYNEKIRQLLSMRGKNGIPNDAYVPPEIEPDGLLKMDVDQPVWQDANIADFPNGNVPDWLADESVRTNIRVAQEIINCKQDLLRCRAE
;
A
#
# COMPACT_ATOMS: atom_id res chain seq x y z
N GLN A 1 15.93 -8.51 14.58
CA GLN A 1 14.71 -7.66 14.51
C GLN A 1 14.38 -7.40 13.05
N LEU A 2 13.14 -7.62 12.60
CA LEU A 2 12.77 -7.37 11.20
C LEU A 2 12.65 -5.86 10.94
N ASN A 3 13.33 -5.36 9.92
CA ASN A 3 13.28 -3.96 9.49
C ASN A 3 11.90 -3.67 8.84
N LEU A 4 11.33 -2.48 9.05
CA LEU A 4 10.07 -2.03 8.43
C LEU A 4 10.03 -2.24 6.92
N ARG A 5 11.16 -2.01 6.24
CA ARG A 5 11.32 -2.25 4.81
C ARG A 5 11.02 -3.69 4.43
N VAL A 6 11.52 -4.64 5.22
CA VAL A 6 11.30 -6.08 4.98
C VAL A 6 9.82 -6.42 5.16
N LEU A 7 9.18 -5.90 6.22
CA LEU A 7 7.74 -6.09 6.45
C LEU A 7 6.91 -5.56 5.28
N ARG A 8 7.19 -4.33 4.82
CA ARG A 8 6.52 -3.72 3.66
C ARG A 8 6.76 -4.52 2.38
N THR A 9 8.01 -4.90 2.10
CA THR A 9 8.35 -5.70 0.90
C THR A 9 7.61 -7.03 0.90
N GLN A 10 7.54 -7.71 2.05
CA GLN A 10 6.77 -8.94 2.21
C GLN A 10 5.27 -8.70 2.04
N LEU A 11 4.74 -7.57 2.52
CA LEU A 11 3.34 -7.20 2.36
C LEU A 11 2.99 -7.01 0.87
N VAL A 12 3.78 -6.21 0.15
CA VAL A 12 3.64 -5.98 -1.29
C VAL A 12 3.74 -7.29 -2.08
N ALA A 13 4.71 -8.15 -1.77
CA ALA A 13 4.86 -9.44 -2.43
C ALA A 13 3.63 -10.34 -2.24
N LYS A 14 3.08 -10.40 -1.03
CA LYS A 14 1.85 -11.17 -0.74
C LYS A 14 0.63 -10.60 -1.47
N LEU A 15 0.49 -9.27 -1.54
CA LEU A 15 -0.59 -8.61 -2.29
C LEU A 15 -0.52 -8.93 -3.78
N ARG A 16 0.67 -8.81 -4.38
CA ARG A 16 0.90 -9.15 -5.80
C ARG A 16 0.58 -10.61 -6.09
N ALA A 17 1.02 -11.53 -5.22
CA ALA A 17 0.73 -12.95 -5.38
C ALA A 17 -0.78 -13.24 -5.32
N ARG A 18 -1.51 -12.64 -4.37
CA ARG A 18 -2.97 -12.76 -4.28
C ARG A 18 -3.66 -12.22 -5.53
N LYS A 19 -3.23 -11.07 -6.08
CA LYS A 19 -3.78 -10.54 -7.33
C LYS A 19 -3.55 -11.49 -8.50
N PHE A 20 -2.32 -12.01 -8.63
CA PHE A 20 -1.98 -12.94 -9.70
C PHE A 20 -2.82 -14.22 -9.66
N GLU A 21 -3.09 -14.75 -8.46
CA GLU A 21 -3.97 -15.90 -8.27
C GLU A 21 -5.40 -15.60 -8.73
N LEU A 22 -5.97 -14.47 -8.31
CA LEU A 22 -7.31 -14.04 -8.75
C LEU A 22 -7.37 -13.83 -10.27
N SER A 23 -6.39 -13.13 -10.85
CA SER A 23 -6.34 -12.92 -12.30
C SER A 23 -6.13 -14.23 -13.09
N SER A 24 -5.54 -15.25 -12.47
CA SER A 24 -5.42 -16.58 -13.09
C SER A 24 -6.76 -17.30 -13.09
N LEU A 25 -7.57 -17.15 -12.03
CA LEU A 25 -8.95 -17.63 -11.98
C LEU A 25 -9.83 -16.93 -13.02
N ASP A 26 -9.75 -15.60 -13.12
CA ASP A 26 -10.54 -14.81 -14.09
C ASP A 26 -10.25 -15.25 -15.54
N ARG A 27 -8.98 -15.50 -15.87
CA ARG A 27 -8.57 -16.01 -17.19
C ARG A 27 -9.04 -17.44 -17.44
N ALA A 28 -9.03 -18.31 -16.43
CA ALA A 28 -9.55 -19.67 -16.57
C ALA A 28 -11.07 -19.66 -16.82
N HIS A 29 -11.80 -18.77 -16.12
CA HIS A 29 -13.23 -18.51 -16.35
C HIS A 29 -13.49 -18.01 -17.78
N ALA A 30 -12.77 -16.98 -18.25
CA ALA A 30 -12.95 -16.42 -19.58
C ALA A 30 -12.70 -17.45 -20.71
N ASN A 31 -11.74 -18.34 -20.51
CA ASN A 31 -11.37 -19.37 -21.49
C ASN A 31 -12.25 -20.64 -21.41
N ARG A 32 -13.33 -20.65 -20.61
CA ARG A 32 -14.20 -21.81 -20.34
C ARG A 32 -13.44 -23.09 -19.88
N LYS A 33 -12.20 -22.93 -19.39
CA LYS A 33 -11.37 -24.00 -18.83
C LYS A 33 -11.54 -24.05 -17.32
N LEU A 34 -12.78 -24.21 -16.85
CA LEU A 34 -13.05 -24.24 -15.42
C LEU A 34 -13.28 -25.68 -14.96
N ASP A 35 -12.18 -26.37 -14.66
CA ASP A 35 -12.28 -27.61 -13.88
C ASP A 35 -12.47 -27.28 -12.39
N HIS A 36 -13.29 -28.06 -11.70
CA HIS A 36 -13.64 -27.90 -10.29
C HIS A 36 -12.38 -27.85 -9.40
N ASN A 37 -11.38 -28.67 -9.71
CA ASN A 37 -10.11 -28.72 -8.99
C ASN A 37 -9.33 -27.39 -9.09
N THR A 38 -9.30 -26.76 -10.27
CA THR A 38 -8.59 -25.49 -10.46
C THR A 38 -9.22 -24.37 -9.65
N ARG A 39 -10.56 -24.32 -9.60
CA ARG A 39 -11.29 -23.36 -8.76
C ARG A 39 -11.02 -23.60 -7.27
N ALA A 40 -11.11 -24.85 -6.81
CA ALA A 40 -10.86 -25.19 -5.41
C ALA A 40 -9.44 -24.83 -4.97
N HIS A 41 -8.43 -25.06 -5.81
CA HIS A 41 -7.04 -24.70 -5.53
C HIS A 41 -6.85 -23.18 -5.42
N VAL A 42 -7.42 -22.39 -6.32
CA VAL A 42 -7.30 -20.93 -6.24
C VAL A 42 -8.06 -20.37 -5.04
N ASP A 43 -9.26 -20.86 -4.76
CA ASP A 43 -10.03 -20.43 -3.58
C ASP A 43 -9.30 -20.74 -2.27
N ALA A 44 -8.66 -21.92 -2.17
CA ALA A 44 -7.83 -22.28 -1.02
C ALA A 44 -6.58 -21.38 -0.89
N ALA A 45 -5.92 -21.06 -2.01
CA ALA A 45 -4.77 -20.17 -2.03
C ALA A 45 -5.16 -18.75 -1.57
N VAL A 46 -6.23 -18.17 -2.11
CA VAL A 46 -6.73 -16.84 -1.73
C VAL A 46 -7.16 -16.80 -0.25
N LYS A 47 -7.87 -17.83 0.22
CA LYS A 47 -8.30 -17.95 1.63
C LYS A 47 -7.10 -18.03 2.58
N SER A 48 -6.06 -18.80 2.25
CA SER A 48 -4.87 -18.93 3.08
C SER A 48 -4.01 -17.66 3.12
N ARG A 49 -3.97 -16.88 2.02
CA ARG A 49 -3.18 -15.65 1.94
C ARG A 49 -3.77 -14.48 2.70
N THR A 50 -5.09 -14.40 2.82
CA THR A 50 -5.75 -13.25 3.45
C THR A 50 -5.32 -13.08 4.93
N PRO A 51 -5.34 -14.12 5.78
CA PRO A 51 -4.80 -14.04 7.14
C PRO A 51 -3.29 -13.74 7.18
N ALA A 52 -2.52 -14.27 6.23
CA ALA A 52 -1.07 -14.03 6.14
C ALA A 52 -0.72 -12.58 5.77
N ILE A 53 -1.59 -11.89 5.01
CA ILE A 53 -1.52 -10.46 4.72
C ILE A 53 -1.88 -9.68 5.99
N GLN A 54 -3.01 -10.00 6.64
CA GLN A 54 -3.45 -9.33 7.87
C GLN A 54 -2.43 -9.44 9.01
N SER A 55 -1.83 -10.61 9.21
CA SER A 55 -0.77 -10.82 10.21
C SER A 55 0.47 -9.98 9.92
N ASN A 56 0.84 -9.86 8.64
CA ASN A 56 1.98 -9.04 8.24
C ASN A 56 1.70 -7.54 8.42
N LEU A 57 0.50 -7.09 8.02
CA LEU A 57 0.01 -5.74 8.23
C LEU A 57 0.05 -5.36 9.73
N LYS A 58 -0.45 -6.25 10.60
CA LYS A 58 -0.43 -6.03 12.06
C LYS A 58 1.00 -5.81 12.56
N ARG A 59 1.95 -6.65 12.15
CA ARG A 59 3.38 -6.52 12.51
C ARG A 59 3.99 -5.22 11.99
N TYR A 60 3.63 -4.80 10.77
CA TYR A 60 4.07 -3.54 10.19
C TYR A 60 3.57 -2.35 11.01
N ASN A 61 2.25 -2.23 11.24
CA ASN A 61 1.65 -1.13 12.00
C ASN A 61 2.13 -1.11 13.46
N GLU A 62 2.35 -2.27 14.08
CA GLU A 62 2.95 -2.34 15.42
C GLU A 62 4.37 -1.79 15.46
N LYS A 63 5.16 -2.00 14.40
CA LYS A 63 6.50 -1.43 14.31
C LYS A 63 6.47 0.09 14.10
N ILE A 64 5.51 0.60 13.33
CA ILE A 64 5.26 2.05 13.21
C ILE A 64 4.91 2.65 14.58
N ARG A 65 3.99 2.04 15.33
CA ARG A 65 3.65 2.50 16.69
C ARG A 65 4.84 2.49 17.64
N GLN A 66 5.71 1.48 17.56
CA GLN A 66 6.97 1.45 18.31
C GLN A 66 7.87 2.63 17.95
N LEU A 67 8.06 2.94 16.66
CA LEU A 67 8.86 4.08 16.24
C LEU A 67 8.29 5.41 16.72
N LEU A 68 6.97 5.60 16.61
CA LEU A 68 6.30 6.79 17.11
C LEU A 68 6.49 6.96 18.62
N SER A 69 6.44 5.88 19.40
CA SER A 69 6.68 5.92 20.86
C SER A 69 8.13 6.29 21.24
N MET A 70 9.07 6.03 20.32
CA MET A 70 10.48 6.38 20.48
C MET A 70 10.82 7.78 19.96
N ARG A 71 9.89 8.49 19.32
CA ARG A 71 10.10 9.87 18.86
C ARG A 71 10.45 10.78 20.06
N GLY A 72 11.49 11.60 19.90
CA GLY A 72 12.03 12.46 20.96
C GLY A 72 12.78 11.70 22.05
N LYS A 73 13.00 10.39 21.88
CA LYS A 73 13.70 9.49 22.80
C LYS A 73 14.68 8.62 22.00
N ASN A 74 15.64 7.98 22.67
CA ASN A 74 16.54 7.00 22.05
C ASN A 74 17.22 7.44 20.73
N GLY A 75 17.49 8.74 20.57
CA GLY A 75 18.14 9.27 19.37
C GLY A 75 17.25 9.40 18.13
N ILE A 76 15.92 9.27 18.25
CA ILE A 76 14.98 9.59 17.17
C ILE A 76 14.54 11.05 17.31
N PRO A 77 14.89 11.94 16.36
CA PRO A 77 14.44 13.33 16.36
C PRO A 77 12.91 13.49 16.38
N ASN A 78 12.41 14.60 16.90
CA ASN A 78 10.97 14.88 16.94
C ASN A 78 10.37 15.10 15.54
N ASP A 79 11.17 15.62 14.64
CA ASP A 79 10.92 15.88 13.23
C ASP A 79 11.24 14.68 12.33
N ALA A 80 11.68 13.55 12.89
CA ALA A 80 11.97 12.36 12.11
C ALA A 80 10.71 11.84 11.41
N TYR A 81 10.81 11.72 10.09
CA TYR A 81 9.78 11.11 9.26
C TYR A 81 9.57 9.65 9.68
N VAL A 82 8.31 9.31 9.96
CA VAL A 82 7.87 7.93 10.22
C VAL A 82 6.74 7.64 9.23
N PRO A 83 6.81 6.53 8.47
CA PRO A 83 5.73 6.17 7.55
C PRO A 83 4.39 6.06 8.29
N PRO A 84 3.27 6.41 7.65
CA PRO A 84 1.96 6.23 8.26
C PRO A 84 1.63 4.74 8.43
N GLU A 85 0.69 4.45 9.34
CA GLU A 85 0.06 3.14 9.40
C GLU A 85 -0.72 2.86 8.11
N ILE A 86 -0.82 1.58 7.77
CA ILE A 86 -1.59 1.14 6.60
C ILE A 86 -2.98 0.71 7.08
N GLU A 87 -4.01 1.30 6.47
CA GLU A 87 -5.41 0.94 6.67
C GLU A 87 -5.66 -0.49 6.15
N PRO A 88 -6.39 -1.35 6.89
CA PRO A 88 -6.78 -2.66 6.38
C PRO A 88 -7.76 -2.57 5.22
N ASP A 89 -8.63 -1.55 5.24
CA ASP A 89 -9.59 -1.31 4.17
C ASP A 89 -8.85 -0.86 2.89
N GLY A 90 -9.36 -1.26 1.72
CA GLY A 90 -8.72 -0.97 0.43
C GLY A 90 -7.44 -1.76 0.14
N LEU A 91 -6.70 -2.25 1.16
CA LEU A 91 -5.43 -2.95 0.97
C LEU A 91 -5.57 -4.23 0.12
N LEU A 92 -6.58 -5.06 0.41
CA LEU A 92 -6.86 -6.28 -0.37
C LEU A 92 -7.38 -5.99 -1.78
N LYS A 93 -7.94 -4.80 -2.00
CA LYS A 93 -8.39 -4.31 -3.31
C LYS A 93 -7.24 -3.71 -4.12
N MET A 94 -6.04 -3.61 -3.53
CA MET A 94 -4.88 -2.93 -4.11
C MET A 94 -5.20 -1.50 -4.54
N ASP A 95 -5.94 -0.80 -3.68
CA ASP A 95 -6.16 0.63 -3.82
C ASP A 95 -4.80 1.36 -3.91
N VAL A 96 -4.66 2.20 -4.94
CA VAL A 96 -3.41 2.88 -5.29
C VAL A 96 -3.06 3.98 -4.30
N ASP A 97 -4.06 4.49 -3.57
CA ASP A 97 -3.88 5.56 -2.59
C ASP A 97 -3.35 5.04 -1.24
N GLN A 98 -3.25 3.71 -1.11
CA GLN A 98 -2.75 3.06 0.10
C GLN A 98 -1.28 3.40 0.37
N PRO A 99 -0.90 3.75 1.61
CA PRO A 99 0.47 4.11 1.94
C PRO A 99 1.51 3.02 1.67
N VAL A 100 1.08 1.76 1.54
CA VAL A 100 1.96 0.63 1.20
C VAL A 100 2.73 0.86 -0.11
N TRP A 101 2.22 1.69 -1.03
CA TRP A 101 2.85 1.98 -2.31
C TRP A 101 3.87 3.10 -2.28
N GLN A 102 3.94 3.89 -1.21
CA GLN A 102 4.88 4.99 -1.07
C GLN A 102 6.28 4.44 -0.74
N ASP A 103 7.18 4.43 -1.73
CA ASP A 103 8.57 3.97 -1.59
C ASP A 103 9.52 5.10 -1.20
N ALA A 104 9.17 5.80 -0.13
CA ALA A 104 10.06 6.78 0.46
C ALA A 104 11.06 6.08 1.38
N ASN A 105 12.26 5.78 0.88
CA ASN A 105 13.29 5.21 1.71
C ASN A 105 14.04 6.33 2.44
N ILE A 106 14.21 6.20 3.76
CA ILE A 106 15.00 7.14 4.56
C ILE A 106 16.45 7.21 4.04
N ALA A 107 16.97 6.12 3.44
CA ALA A 107 18.29 6.12 2.81
C ALA A 107 18.37 6.94 1.51
N ASP A 108 17.23 7.25 0.87
CA ASP A 108 17.19 8.15 -0.28
C ASP A 108 17.36 9.62 0.15
N PHE A 109 17.26 9.89 1.45
CA PHE A 109 17.41 11.20 2.08
C PHE A 109 18.57 11.18 3.09
N PRO A 110 19.82 11.06 2.63
CA PRO A 110 21.01 10.82 3.48
C PRO A 110 21.27 11.89 4.54
N ASN A 111 20.71 13.09 4.37
CA ASN A 111 20.84 14.21 5.32
C ASN A 111 19.63 14.32 6.28
N GLY A 112 18.68 13.38 6.24
CA GLY A 112 17.42 13.48 6.98
C GLY A 112 16.43 14.52 6.41
N ASN A 113 16.87 15.35 5.45
CA ASN A 113 16.03 16.31 4.74
C ASN A 113 15.11 15.58 3.76
N VAL A 114 13.95 15.18 4.25
CA VAL A 114 12.85 14.63 3.45
C VAL A 114 12.11 15.79 2.78
N PRO A 115 11.77 15.71 1.48
CA PRO A 115 10.98 16.74 0.81
C PRO A 115 9.64 17.01 1.49
N ASP A 116 9.14 18.24 1.43
CA ASP A 116 7.88 18.63 2.08
C ASP A 116 6.68 17.82 1.59
N TRP A 117 6.64 17.44 0.30
CA TRP A 117 5.59 16.58 -0.24
C TRP A 117 5.53 15.21 0.44
N LEU A 118 6.58 14.83 1.16
CA LEU A 118 6.70 13.56 1.88
C LEU A 118 6.74 13.74 3.41
N ALA A 119 7.20 14.88 3.93
CA ALA A 119 7.24 15.15 5.37
C ALA A 119 5.98 15.88 5.88
N ASP A 120 5.45 16.83 5.12
CA ASP A 120 4.35 17.72 5.52
C ASP A 120 2.98 17.18 5.05
N GLU A 121 2.08 16.95 6.02
CA GLU A 121 0.71 16.48 5.77
C GLU A 121 -0.14 17.51 5.01
N SER A 122 0.05 18.81 5.29
CA SER A 122 -0.64 19.88 4.59
C SER A 122 -0.25 19.89 3.11
N VAL A 123 1.05 19.76 2.82
CA VAL A 123 1.54 19.69 1.43
C VAL A 123 0.99 18.45 0.74
N ARG A 124 1.01 17.27 1.38
CA ARG A 124 0.40 16.04 0.83
C ARG A 124 -1.09 16.20 0.50
N THR A 125 -1.85 16.74 1.45
CA THR A 125 -3.29 16.95 1.30
C THR A 125 -3.59 17.91 0.15
N ASN A 126 -2.85 19.03 0.08
CA ASN A 126 -3.04 20.02 -0.98
C ASN A 126 -2.68 19.48 -2.37
N ILE A 127 -1.65 18.63 -2.49
CA ILE A 127 -1.31 17.96 -3.76
C ILE A 127 -2.46 17.07 -4.23
N ARG A 128 -3.07 16.29 -3.33
CA ARG A 128 -4.21 15.42 -3.65
C ARG A 128 -5.41 16.23 -4.15
N VAL A 129 -5.79 17.27 -3.40
CA VAL A 129 -6.90 18.16 -3.79
C VAL A 129 -6.63 18.84 -5.13
N ALA A 130 -5.40 19.31 -5.37
CA ALA A 130 -5.02 19.90 -6.64
C ALA A 130 -5.16 18.90 -7.80
N GLN A 131 -4.76 17.64 -7.60
CA GLN A 131 -4.90 16.59 -8.60
C GLN A 131 -6.37 16.25 -8.89
N GLU A 132 -7.22 16.17 -7.86
CA GLU A 132 -8.67 15.97 -8.03
C GLU A 132 -9.30 17.09 -8.87
N ILE A 133 -8.92 18.35 -8.61
CA ILE A 133 -9.39 19.50 -9.40
C ILE A 133 -8.96 19.37 -10.86
N ILE A 134 -7.71 18.97 -11.12
CA ILE A 134 -7.19 18.77 -12.48
C ILE A 134 -7.97 17.65 -13.18
N ASN A 135 -8.17 16.52 -12.52
CA ASN A 135 -8.90 15.38 -13.07
C ASN A 135 -10.35 15.77 -13.40
N CYS A 136 -11.05 16.44 -12.47
CA CYS A 136 -12.41 16.95 -12.70
C CYS A 136 -12.49 17.90 -13.89
N LYS A 137 -11.51 18.79 -14.07
CA LYS A 137 -11.45 19.68 -15.25
C LYS A 137 -11.26 18.90 -16.54
N GLN A 138 -10.39 17.90 -16.54
CA GLN A 138 -10.16 17.03 -17.69
C GLN A 138 -11.40 16.22 -18.05
N ASP A 139 -12.09 15.66 -17.06
CA ASP A 139 -13.34 14.92 -17.26
C ASP A 139 -14.44 15.82 -17.83
N LEU A 140 -14.58 17.05 -17.33
CA LEU A 140 -15.51 18.04 -17.89
C LEU A 140 -15.19 18.38 -19.35
N LEU A 141 -13.91 18.50 -19.71
CA LEU A 141 -13.51 18.72 -21.10
C LEU A 141 -13.87 17.53 -21.99
N ARG A 142 -13.65 16.30 -21.51
CA ARG A 142 -14.04 15.09 -22.23
C ARG A 142 -15.56 15.03 -22.44
N CYS A 143 -16.36 15.25 -21.38
CA CYS A 143 -17.82 15.24 -21.47
C CYS A 143 -18.39 16.31 -22.40
N ARG A 144 -17.66 17.42 -22.63
CA ARG A 144 -18.07 18.46 -23.60
C ARG A 144 -17.71 18.14 -25.04
N ALA A 145 -16.79 17.19 -25.26
CA ALA A 145 -16.33 16.78 -26.58
C ALA A 145 -17.13 15.60 -27.16
N GLU A 146 -17.92 14.92 -26.32
CA GLU A 146 -18.89 13.88 -26.68
C GLU A 146 -20.26 14.48 -27.02
#